data_AF-A0A949CQM3-F1
#
_entry.id   AF-A0A949CQM3-F1
#
_cell.length_a   1.000
_cell.length_b   1.000
_cell.length_c   1.000
_cell.angle_alpha   90.00
_cell.angle_beta   90.00
_cell.angle_gamma   90.00
#
_symmetry.space_group_name_H-M   'P 1'
#
loop_
_entity.id
_entity.type
_entity.pdbx_description
1 polymer ?
#
loop_
_entity_poly.entity_id
_entity_poly.type
_entity_poly.pdbx_seq_one_letter_code
_entity_poly.pdbx_strand_id
1 'polypeptide(L)'
;EHPQTAIRKGDFKLLYYWDTKQSFLYDLSTDLSERHDLAAERPSIANSLLVELKSHVRNGLGEQKFAALESGQIRGNERSNNSSGNPGQKKSKRKPSQT
;
A
#
# COMPACT_ATOMS: atom_id res chain seq x y z
N GLU A 1 4.89 4.89 13.55
CA GLU A 1 3.52 4.51 13.14
C GLU A 1 3.61 3.76 11.81
N HIS A 2 2.82 2.69 11.63
CA HIS A 2 2.78 1.90 10.40
C HIS A 2 1.65 2.40 9.49
N PRO A 3 1.86 2.57 8.17
CA PRO A 3 0.76 2.76 7.24
C PRO A 3 -0.17 1.55 7.31
N GLN A 4 -1.42 1.77 7.69
CA GLN A 4 -2.37 0.71 7.98
C GLN A 4 -3.73 0.95 7.33
N THR A 5 -4.40 -0.14 7.00
CA THR A 5 -5.78 -0.15 6.52
C THR A 5 -6.54 -1.27 7.20
N ALA A 6 -7.84 -1.10 7.39
CA ALA A 6 -8.69 -2.13 7.96
C ALA A 6 -9.94 -2.35 7.11
N ILE A 7 -10.47 -3.57 7.16
CA ILE A 7 -11.80 -3.91 6.66
C ILE A 7 -12.57 -4.59 7.79
N ARG A 8 -13.86 -4.27 7.91
CA ARG A 8 -14.79 -5.00 8.77
C ARG A 8 -15.87 -5.63 7.92
N LYS A 9 -16.15 -6.91 8.15
CA LYS A 9 -17.22 -7.65 7.47
C LYS A 9 -17.89 -8.60 8.45
N GLY A 10 -19.15 -8.30 8.75
CA GLY A 10 -19.87 -8.96 9.85
C GLY A 10 -19.15 -8.72 11.18
N ASP A 11 -18.86 -9.82 11.88
CA ASP A 11 -18.22 -9.82 13.19
C ASP A 11 -16.71 -9.63 13.12
N PHE A 12 -16.09 -9.92 11.97
CA PHE A 12 -14.64 -9.89 11.83
C PHE A 12 -14.13 -8.54 11.35
N LYS A 13 -13.01 -8.11 11.93
CA LYS A 13 -12.19 -7.01 11.43
C LYS A 13 -10.80 -7.53 11.11
N LEU A 14 -10.30 -7.20 9.94
CA LEU A 14 -8.89 -7.40 9.57
C LEU A 14 -8.18 -6.05 9.56
N LEU A 15 -7.03 -5.96 10.24
CA LEU A 15 -6.08 -4.86 10.15
C LEU A 15 -4.84 -5.32 9.37
N TYR A 16 -4.34 -4.48 8.47
CA TYR A 16 -3.16 -4.81 7.66
C TYR A 16 -2.14 -3.67 7.66
N TYR A 17 -0.89 -4.01 7.93
CA TYR A 17 0.26 -3.11 7.89
C TYR A 17 0.97 -3.26 6.55
N TRP A 18 1.09 -2.15 5.82
CA TRP A 18 1.59 -2.18 4.44
C TRP A 18 3.11 -2.33 4.36
N ASP A 19 3.85 -1.84 5.34
CA ASP A 19 5.30 -1.92 5.39
C ASP A 19 5.79 -3.28 5.88
N THR A 20 5.19 -3.83 6.94
CA THR A 20 5.58 -5.14 7.50
C THR A 20 4.85 -6.33 6.86
N LYS A 21 3.80 -6.07 6.07
CA LYS A 21 2.92 -7.09 5.47
C LYS A 21 2.21 -7.97 6.50
N GLN A 22 2.09 -7.50 7.73
CA GLN A 22 1.39 -8.20 8.80
C GLN A 22 -0.12 -7.98 8.72
N SER A 23 -0.87 -9.04 8.97
CA SER A 23 -2.32 -9.03 9.07
C SER A 23 -2.76 -9.51 10.44
N PHE A 24 -3.68 -8.79 11.06
CA PHE A 24 -4.28 -9.12 12.35
C PHE A 24 -5.79 -9.29 12.16
N LEU A 25 -6.36 -10.33 12.75
CA LEU A 25 -7.78 -10.64 12.63
C LEU A 25 -8.43 -10.63 14.02
N TYR A 26 -9.51 -9.87 14.17
CA TYR A 26 -10.25 -9.78 15.42
C TYR A 26 -11.71 -10.17 15.22
N ASP A 27 -12.28 -10.88 16.19
CA ASP A 27 -13.71 -11.15 16.28
C ASP A 27 -14.36 -10.13 17.21
N LEU A 28 -14.99 -9.11 16.64
CA LEU A 28 -15.59 -8.01 17.39
C LEU A 28 -16.89 -8.41 18.09
N SER A 29 -17.46 -9.59 17.81
CA SER A 29 -18.63 -10.07 18.56
C SER A 29 -18.27 -10.52 19.97
N THR A 30 -17.03 -10.98 20.16
CA THR A 30 -16.54 -11.53 21.44
C THR A 30 -15.35 -10.76 22.03
N ASP A 31 -14.62 -9.99 21.20
CA ASP A 31 -13.47 -9.18 21.60
C ASP A 31 -13.51 -7.78 20.98
N LEU A 32 -14.41 -6.93 21.50
CA LEU A 32 -14.52 -5.52 21.12
C LEU A 32 -13.24 -4.71 21.37
N SER A 33 -12.36 -5.20 22.26
CA SER A 33 -11.10 -4.55 22.61
C SER A 33 -9.91 -4.93 21.72
N GLU A 34 -10.12 -5.84 20.75
CA GLU A 34 -9.09 -6.26 19.79
C GLU A 34 -7.80 -6.77 20.47
N ARG A 35 -7.95 -7.54 21.55
CA ARG A 35 -6.83 -8.08 22.35
C ARG A 35 -6.30 -9.42 21.84
N HIS A 36 -7.12 -10.18 21.12
CA HIS A 36 -6.78 -11.52 20.68
C HIS A 36 -6.72 -11.59 19.15
N ASP A 37 -5.49 -11.65 18.62
CA ASP A 37 -5.26 -11.83 17.19
C ASP A 37 -5.50 -13.29 16.77
N LEU A 38 -6.52 -13.48 15.94
CA LEU A 38 -6.96 -14.76 15.40
C LEU A 38 -6.36 -15.06 14.01
N ALA A 39 -5.45 -14.24 13.48
CA ALA A 39 -4.96 -14.41 12.11
C ALA A 39 -4.28 -15.77 11.88
N ALA A 40 -3.51 -16.24 12.87
CA ALA A 40 -2.86 -17.56 12.83
C ALA A 40 -3.84 -18.71 13.04
N GLU A 41 -4.91 -18.50 13.80
CA GLU A 41 -5.92 -19.52 14.12
C GLU A 41 -6.97 -19.67 13.01
N ARG A 42 -7.27 -18.59 12.29
CA ARG A 42 -8.28 -18.54 11.22
C ARG A 42 -7.71 -17.96 9.91
N PRO A 43 -6.66 -18.57 9.35
CA PRO A 43 -5.94 -18.03 8.19
C PRO A 43 -6.83 -17.89 6.94
N SER A 44 -7.81 -18.79 6.77
CA SER A 44 -8.75 -18.72 5.64
C SER A 44 -9.61 -17.45 5.67
N ILE A 45 -10.08 -17.04 6.86
CA ILE A 45 -10.86 -15.81 7.03
C ILE A 45 -9.96 -14.60 6.82
N ALA A 46 -8.77 -14.61 7.43
CA ALA A 46 -7.80 -13.53 7.30
C ALA A 46 -7.43 -13.27 5.84
N ASN A 47 -7.12 -14.33 5.08
CA ASN A 47 -6.78 -14.23 3.66
C ASN A 47 -7.94 -13.73 2.81
N SER A 48 -9.16 -14.23 3.06
CA SER A 48 -10.36 -13.78 2.33
C SER A 48 -10.58 -12.28 2.51
N LEU A 49 -10.53 -11.79 3.75
CA LEU A 49 -10.67 -10.37 4.05
C LEU A 49 -9.50 -9.55 3.52
N LEU A 50 -8.27 -10.09 3.50
CA LEU A 50 -7.11 -9.38 2.98
C LEU A 50 -7.24 -9.13 1.46
N VAL A 51 -7.73 -10.12 0.72
CA VAL A 51 -8.00 -9.98 -0.72
C VAL A 51 -9.05 -8.88 -0.97
N GLU A 52 -10.14 -8.89 -0.21
CA GLU A 52 -11.21 -7.89 -0.32
C GLU A 52 -10.71 -6.48 0.05
N LEU A 53 -9.94 -6.37 1.14
CA LEU A 53 -9.30 -5.13 1.58
C LEU A 53 -8.37 -4.58 0.50
N LYS A 54 -7.46 -5.39 -0.05
CA LYS A 54 -6.51 -4.93 -1.08
C LYS A 54 -7.24 -4.50 -2.35
N SER A 55 -8.28 -5.23 -2.75
CA SER A 55 -9.14 -4.84 -3.88
C SER A 55 -9.82 -3.49 -3.64
N HIS A 56 -10.41 -3.29 -2.46
CA HIS A 56 -11.06 -2.03 -2.10
C HIS A 56 -10.07 -0.86 -2.10
N VAL A 57 -8.88 -1.03 -1.51
CA VAL A 57 -7.85 0.00 -1.46
C VAL A 57 -7.33 0.34 -2.86
N ARG A 58 -7.10 -0.67 -3.72
CA ARG A 58 -6.70 -0.47 -5.12
C ARG A 58 -7.73 0.35 -5.89
N ASN A 59 -9.00 -0.01 -5.76
CA ASN A 59 -10.09 0.68 -6.46
C ASN A 59 -10.28 2.12 -5.95
N GLY A 60 -10.11 2.37 -4.65
CA GLY A 60 -10.30 3.70 -4.05
C GLY A 60 -9.12 4.66 -4.26
N LEU A 61 -7.88 4.16 -4.20
CA LEU A 61 -6.67 4.99 -4.31
C LEU A 61 -6.09 5.04 -5.74
N GLY A 62 -6.44 4.08 -6.58
CA GLY A 62 -5.86 3.87 -7.91
C GLY A 62 -4.51 3.14 -7.86
N GLU A 63 -4.12 2.59 -9.01
CA GLU A 63 -2.95 1.70 -9.16
C GLU A 63 -1.64 2.29 -8.63
N GLN A 64 -1.36 3.56 -8.91
CA GLN A 64 -0.07 4.16 -8.56
C GLN A 64 0.14 4.25 -7.03
N LYS A 65 -0.89 4.68 -6.30
CA LYS A 65 -0.83 4.78 -4.83
C LYS A 65 -0.89 3.40 -4.18
N PHE A 66 -1.68 2.48 -4.73
CA PHE A 66 -1.69 1.08 -4.30
C PHE A 66 -0.31 0.43 -4.46
N ALA A 67 0.35 0.63 -5.60
CA ALA A 67 1.70 0.11 -5.83
C ALA A 67 2.74 0.68 -4.84
N ALA A 68 2.63 1.96 -4.48
CA ALA A 68 3.50 2.57 -3.47
C ALA A 68 3.29 1.98 -2.06
N LEU A 69 2.04 1.65 -1.69
CA LEU A 69 1.73 0.92 -0.46
C LEU A 69 2.27 -0.52 -0.52
N GLU A 70 2.12 -1.19 -1.66
CA GLU A 70 2.63 -2.55 -1.82
C GLU A 70 4.16 -2.63 -1.83
N SER A 71 4.87 -1.60 -2.30
CA SER A 71 6.34 -1.57 -2.23
C SER A 71 6.89 -1.26 -0.83
N GLY A 72 6.04 -0.87 0.13
CA GLY A 72 6.48 -0.42 1.45
C GLY A 72 7.21 0.93 1.44
N GLN A 73 7.27 1.61 0.28
CA GLN A 73 7.93 2.90 0.11
C GLN A 73 6.96 4.05 0.41
N ILE A 74 6.36 4.08 1.60
CA ILE A 74 5.60 5.25 2.04
C ILE A 74 6.57 6.27 2.61
N ARG A 75 7.24 7.01 1.72
CA ARG A 75 8.03 8.18 2.11
C ARG A 75 7.08 9.26 2.60
N GLY A 76 7.03 9.44 3.91
CA GLY A 76 6.40 10.61 4.51
C GLY A 76 7.10 11.88 4.03
N ASN A 77 6.36 12.72 3.31
CA ASN A 77 6.59 14.16 3.19
C ASN A 77 8.05 14.61 2.92
N GLU A 78 8.66 14.21 1.80
CA GLU A 78 9.72 15.04 1.21
C GLU A 78 9.05 16.21 0.49
N ARG A 79 9.11 17.39 1.12
CA ARG A 79 8.87 18.69 0.47
C ARG A 79 9.75 18.75 -0.79
N SER A 80 9.18 18.50 -1.96
CA SER A 80 9.76 19.02 -3.21
C SER A 80 9.48 20.51 -3.28
N ASN A 81 10.19 21.26 -2.43
CA ASN A 81 10.48 22.65 -2.70
C ASN A 81 11.82 22.66 -3.44
N ASN A 82 11.78 22.42 -4.75
CA ASN A 82 12.87 22.78 -5.64
C ASN A 82 12.30 23.27 -6.97
N SER A 83 11.79 24.49 -6.95
CA SER A 83 11.95 25.37 -8.10
C SER A 83 13.45 25.61 -8.29
N SER A 84 14.04 25.02 -9.34
CA SER A 84 15.03 25.65 -10.23
C SER A 84 15.81 24.60 -11.02
N GLY A 85 15.83 24.77 -12.34
CA GLY A 85 16.86 24.18 -13.19
C GLY A 85 16.38 23.08 -14.12
N ASN A 86 15.79 23.49 -15.25
CA ASN A 86 15.80 22.71 -16.49
C ASN A 86 17.26 22.61 -17.00
N PRO A 87 17.86 21.42 -17.21
CA PRO A 87 19.00 21.29 -18.10
C PRO A 87 18.54 20.55 -19.35
N GLY A 88 18.53 21.30 -20.46
CA GLY A 88 18.12 20.82 -21.77
C GLY A 88 18.89 19.57 -22.21
N GLN A 89 18.14 18.54 -22.61
CA GLN A 89 18.68 17.51 -23.48
C GLN A 89 18.71 18.04 -24.91
N LYS A 90 19.91 18.49 -25.30
CA LYS A 90 20.29 18.84 -26.67
C LYS A 90 20.00 17.67 -27.61
N LYS A 91 19.27 17.99 -28.68
CA LYS A 91 19.07 17.15 -29.87
C LYS A 91 20.41 16.74 -30.47
N SER A 92 20.69 15.44 -30.55
CA SER A 92 21.83 14.92 -31.30
C SER A 92 21.46 14.84 -32.79
N LYS A 93 21.94 15.80 -33.59
CA LYS A 93 21.90 15.76 -35.06
C LYS A 93 23.06 14.87 -35.54
N ARG A 94 22.74 13.74 -36.16
CA ARG A 94 23.68 12.95 -36.97
C ARG A 94 23.99 13.75 -38.26
N LYS A 95 25.27 14.03 -38.53
CA LYS A 95 25.76 14.45 -39.86
C LYS A 95 26.41 13.24 -40.56
N PRO A 96 26.29 13.10 -41.89
CA PRO A 96 26.88 12.00 -42.64
C PRO A 96 28.38 12.25 -42.91
N SER A 97 29.15 11.16 -42.93
CA SER A 97 30.56 11.09 -43.33
C SER A 97 30.66 10.89 -44.84
N GLN A 98 31.37 11.79 -45.53
CA GLN A 98 31.96 11.56 -46.86
C GLN A 98 33.44 11.24 -46.66
N THR A 99 33.89 10.12 -47.22
CA THR A 99 35.23 9.96 -47.80
C THR A 99 35.11 8.89 -48.89
#